data_AF-A0A914AWE3-F1
#
_entry.id   AF-A0A914AWE3-F1
#
_cell.length_a   1.000
_cell.length_b   1.000
_cell.length_c   1.000
_cell.angle_alpha   90.00
_cell.angle_beta   90.00
_cell.angle_gamma   90.00
#
_symmetry.space_group_name_H-M   'P 1'
#
loop_
_entity.id
_entity.type
_entity.pdbx_description
1 polymer ?
#
loop_
_entity_poly.entity_id
_entity_poly.type
_entity_poly.pdbx_seq_one_letter_code
_entity_poly.pdbx_strand_id
1 'polypeptide(L)'
;MAELSGKPPMKLAEPPFIKGKPGKKRKFSPDPEQEENDRNVVRFHIGGERYVYVKRFKGHVYVNLREYYFNEDKTKLLPGKKGLNLTAEEWMNLSDRSKAINEAIDMV
;
A
#
# COMPACT_ATOMS: atom_id res chain seq x y z
N MET A 1 -34.79 -26.03 13.42
CA MET A 1 -34.88 -24.99 12.37
C MET A 1 -34.09 -23.78 12.84
N ALA A 2 -33.24 -23.25 11.94
CA ALA A 2 -32.56 -21.94 11.99
C ALA A 2 -31.53 -21.74 13.15
N GLU A 3 -30.35 -21.12 12.99
CA GLU A 3 -29.91 -20.09 12.05
C GLU A 3 -28.41 -20.22 11.71
N LEU A 4 -28.08 -19.81 10.48
CA LEU A 4 -26.75 -19.42 10.00
C LEU A 4 -26.37 -18.02 10.53
N SER A 5 -25.09 -17.64 10.37
CA SER A 5 -24.49 -16.29 10.56
C SER A 5 -23.90 -16.01 11.95
N GLY A 6 -22.74 -15.36 12.12
CA GLY A 6 -21.82 -14.77 11.17
C GLY A 6 -20.47 -14.56 11.84
N LYS A 7 -19.38 -14.52 11.06
CA LYS A 7 -18.08 -14.10 11.57
C LYS A 7 -18.24 -12.68 12.14
N PRO A 8 -17.72 -12.39 13.34
CA PRO A 8 -17.85 -11.06 13.92
C PRO A 8 -17.14 -10.04 13.03
N PRO A 9 -17.68 -8.81 12.86
CA PRO A 9 -16.93 -7.75 12.21
C PRO A 9 -15.69 -7.45 13.05
N MET A 10 -14.51 -7.72 12.51
CA MET A 10 -13.25 -7.34 13.15
C MET A 10 -13.24 -5.82 13.28
N LYS A 11 -13.41 -5.33 14.50
CA LYS A 11 -13.17 -3.93 14.85
C LYS A 11 -11.76 -3.57 14.37
N LEU A 12 -11.69 -2.64 13.41
CA LEU A 12 -10.43 -2.05 12.98
C LEU A 12 -9.92 -1.20 14.16
N ALA A 13 -9.20 -1.84 15.09
CA ALA A 13 -8.54 -1.16 16.18
C ALA A 13 -7.60 -0.11 15.58
N GLU A 14 -7.78 1.14 15.95
CA GLU A 14 -6.85 2.21 15.61
C GLU A 14 -5.51 1.87 16.26
N PRO A 15 -4.41 1.71 15.49
CA PRO A 15 -3.14 1.37 16.09
C PRO A 15 -2.65 2.55 16.94
N PRO A 16 -2.14 2.29 18.16
CA PRO A 16 -1.70 3.33 19.07
C PRO A 16 -0.49 4.09 18.49
N PHE A 17 -0.53 5.41 18.60
CA PHE A 17 0.58 6.30 18.28
C PHE A 17 1.70 6.13 19.32
N ILE A 18 2.78 5.43 18.97
CA ILE A 18 3.93 5.22 19.85
C ILE A 18 5.11 6.07 19.37
N LYS A 19 5.58 7.00 20.22
CA LYS A 19 6.85 7.72 20.09
C LYS A 19 8.01 6.84 20.60
N GLY A 20 9.08 6.65 19.80
CA GLY A 20 10.43 6.29 20.28
C GLY A 20 11.12 5.03 19.68
N LYS A 21 12.40 5.19 19.27
CA LYS A 21 13.40 4.24 18.68
C LYS A 21 14.16 3.39 19.75
N PRO A 22 15.15 2.49 19.44
CA PRO A 22 15.52 1.77 18.20
C PRO A 22 15.79 0.24 18.38
N GLY A 23 15.71 -0.56 17.29
CA GLY A 23 16.21 -1.95 17.28
C GLY A 23 16.40 -2.49 15.85
N LYS A 24 17.60 -3.01 15.56
CA LYS A 24 18.18 -3.18 14.21
C LYS A 24 17.69 -4.47 13.52
N LYS A 25 16.79 -4.36 12.53
CA LYS A 25 16.57 -5.33 11.44
C LYS A 25 16.42 -4.54 10.13
N ARG A 26 16.96 -5.10 9.04
CA ARG A 26 17.25 -4.48 7.72
C ARG A 26 16.28 -3.34 7.35
N LYS A 27 16.83 -2.13 7.19
CA LYS A 27 16.07 -0.92 6.85
C LYS A 27 15.43 -1.07 5.48
N PHE A 28 14.12 -1.35 5.45
CA PHE A 28 13.30 -0.90 4.35
C PHE A 28 13.16 0.62 4.52
N SER A 29 13.81 1.38 3.65
CA SER A 29 13.82 2.85 3.72
C SER A 29 12.61 3.38 2.95
N PRO A 30 11.73 4.19 3.57
CA PRO A 30 10.81 5.04 2.82
C PRO A 30 11.61 5.90 1.83
N ASP A 31 11.06 6.12 0.65
CA ASP A 31 11.68 6.98 -0.37
C ASP A 31 11.85 8.41 0.18
N PRO A 32 13.07 8.99 0.17
CA PRO A 32 13.35 10.28 0.79
C PRO A 32 12.73 11.50 0.09
N GLU A 33 12.07 11.34 -1.07
CA GLU A 33 11.36 12.44 -1.75
C GLU A 33 9.90 12.63 -1.28
N GLN A 34 9.56 12.21 -0.06
CA GLN A 34 8.27 12.59 0.52
C GLN A 34 8.23 14.11 0.73
N GLU A 35 7.56 14.85 -0.17
CA GLU A 35 7.04 16.18 0.15
C GLU A 35 6.29 16.08 1.48
N GLU A 36 6.70 16.89 2.45
CA GLU A 36 6.33 16.86 3.87
C GLU A 36 4.82 17.06 4.15
N ASN A 37 4.01 17.20 3.09
CA ASN A 37 2.66 17.73 3.15
C ASN A 37 1.56 16.68 3.38
N ASP A 38 1.86 15.38 3.25
CA ASP A 38 0.86 14.32 3.41
C ASP A 38 1.29 13.29 4.46
N ARG A 39 1.19 13.68 5.75
CA ARG A 39 1.46 12.81 6.92
C ARG A 39 0.61 11.52 6.93
N ASN A 40 -0.38 11.41 6.05
CA ASN A 40 -1.29 10.27 5.92
C ASN A 40 -0.94 9.32 4.76
N VAL A 41 0.23 9.49 4.12
CA VAL A 41 0.65 8.65 2.99
C VAL A 41 1.99 7.99 3.26
N VAL A 42 2.04 6.66 3.16
CA VAL A 42 3.28 5.89 3.16
C VAL A 42 3.54 5.40 1.75
N ARG A 43 4.73 5.68 1.19
CA ARG A 43 5.09 5.30 -0.19
C ARG A 43 6.24 4.28 -0.22
N PHE A 44 6.13 3.34 -1.14
CA PHE A 44 7.04 2.23 -1.37
C PHE A 44 7.41 2.18 -2.86
N HIS A 45 8.70 2.34 -3.21
CA HIS A 45 9.17 2.15 -4.58
C HIS A 45 9.27 0.65 -4.91
N ILE A 46 8.84 0.24 -6.12
CA ILE A 46 8.84 -1.16 -6.56
C ILE A 46 9.54 -1.39 -7.91
N GLY A 47 10.31 -0.40 -8.39
CA GLY A 47 11.04 -0.46 -9.66
C GLY A 47 10.46 0.42 -10.77
N GLY A 48 11.33 0.91 -11.67
CA GLY A 48 10.95 1.91 -12.69
C GLY A 48 10.36 3.17 -12.06
N GLU A 49 9.38 3.80 -12.70
CA GLU A 49 8.59 4.89 -12.11
C GLU A 49 7.33 4.39 -11.37
N ARG A 50 7.39 3.21 -10.73
CA ARG A 50 6.22 2.59 -10.07
C ARG A 50 6.34 2.59 -8.56
N TYR A 51 5.24 2.92 -7.91
CA TYR A 51 5.15 3.04 -6.47
C TYR A 51 3.87 2.41 -5.94
N VAL A 52 3.96 1.83 -4.75
CA VAL A 52 2.81 1.48 -3.91
C VAL A 52 2.65 2.55 -2.85
N TYR A 53 1.44 3.06 -2.62
CA TYR A 53 1.16 3.96 -1.52
C TYR A 53 -0.03 3.51 -0.68
N VAL A 54 0.13 3.58 0.64
CA VAL A 54 -0.94 3.39 1.60
C VAL A 54 -1.42 4.76 2.03
N LYS A 55 -2.70 5.06 1.81
CA LYS A 55 -3.30 6.34 2.19
C LYS A 55 -4.63 6.15 2.90
N ARG A 56 -4.98 7.12 3.75
CA ARG A 56 -6.33 7.23 4.31
C ARG A 56 -7.11 8.32 3.58
N PHE A 57 -8.31 7.98 3.08
CA PHE A 57 -9.20 8.92 2.42
C PHE A 57 -10.63 8.72 2.91
N LYS A 58 -11.28 9.79 3.37
CA LYS A 58 -12.65 9.77 3.93
C LYS A 58 -12.87 8.63 4.95
N GLY A 59 -11.92 8.44 5.86
CA GLY A 59 -12.01 7.41 6.90
C GLY A 59 -11.55 6.00 6.48
N HIS A 60 -11.41 5.72 5.19
CA HIS A 60 -11.02 4.41 4.67
C HIS A 60 -9.53 4.35 4.31
N VAL A 61 -8.93 3.17 4.48
CA VAL A 61 -7.54 2.89 4.08
C VAL A 61 -7.54 2.28 2.68
N TYR A 62 -6.64 2.77 1.84
CA TYR A 62 -6.43 2.30 0.49
C TYR A 62 -4.96 1.98 0.25
N VAL A 63 -4.70 0.91 -0.50
CA VAL A 63 -3.39 0.56 -1.04
C VAL A 63 -3.43 0.78 -2.54
N ASN A 64 -2.61 1.69 -3.05
CA ASN A 64 -2.64 2.07 -4.46
C ASN A 64 -1.32 1.68 -5.11
N LEU A 65 -1.36 1.10 -6.29
CA LEU A 65 -0.20 0.79 -7.11
C LEU A 65 -0.27 1.68 -8.34
N ARG A 66 0.72 2.54 -8.57
CA ARG A 66 0.66 3.54 -9.63
C ARG A 66 1.98 3.70 -10.35
N GLU A 67 1.91 3.75 -11.68
CA GLU A 67 3.00 4.22 -12.53
C GLU A 67 2.93 5.74 -12.61
N TYR A 68 4.07 6.38 -12.38
CA TYR A 68 4.26 7.80 -12.48
C TYR A 68 4.99 8.12 -13.78
N TYR A 69 4.98 9.40 -14.15
CA TYR A 69 5.74 9.91 -15.27
C TYR A 69 6.39 11.23 -14.88
N PHE A 70 7.50 11.55 -15.53
CA PHE A 70 8.10 12.88 -15.43
C PHE A 70 7.32 13.87 -16.30
N ASN A 71 7.11 15.08 -15.78
CA ASN A 71 6.65 16.20 -16.62
C ASN A 71 7.63 16.50 -17.76
N GLU A 72 7.24 17.36 -18.69
CA GLU A 72 8.03 17.69 -19.90
C GLU A 72 9.46 18.16 -19.55
N ASP A 73 9.60 18.93 -18.47
CA ASP A 73 10.88 19.45 -17.99
C ASP A 73 11.71 18.42 -17.19
N LYS A 74 11.19 17.22 -16.95
CA LYS A 74 11.78 16.15 -16.12
C LYS A 74 12.15 16.57 -14.69
N THR A 75 11.40 17.50 -14.13
CA THR A 75 11.63 18.05 -12.79
C THR A 75 10.68 17.49 -11.74
N LYS A 76 9.52 16.98 -12.14
CA LYS A 76 8.47 16.52 -11.22
C LYS A 76 7.92 15.18 -11.65
N LEU A 77 7.77 14.31 -10.66
CA LEU A 77 7.15 13.01 -10.81
C LEU A 77 5.64 13.13 -10.55
N LEU A 78 4.82 12.88 -11.58
CA LEU A 78 3.37 13.03 -11.55
C LEU A 78 2.66 11.67 -11.67
N PRO A 79 1.52 11.47 -10.98
CA PRO A 79 0.77 10.22 -11.07
C PRO A 79 0.23 10.03 -12.49
N GLY A 80 0.57 8.90 -13.13
CA GLY A 80 0.06 8.55 -14.44
C GLY A 80 -1.35 7.96 -14.41
N LYS A 81 -1.92 7.70 -15.59
CA LYS A 81 -3.24 7.05 -15.73
C LYS A 81 -3.20 5.58 -15.31
N LYS A 82 -2.08 4.89 -15.54
CA LYS A 82 -1.90 3.47 -15.20
C LYS A 82 -1.73 3.28 -13.70
N GLY A 83 -2.64 2.51 -13.11
CA GLY A 83 -2.57 2.13 -11.70
C GLY A 83 -3.87 1.52 -11.21
N LEU A 84 -3.82 0.97 -10.00
CA LEU A 84 -4.92 0.29 -9.34
C LEU A 84 -5.05 0.82 -7.91
N ASN A 85 -6.27 1.14 -7.50
CA ASN A 85 -6.58 1.50 -6.11
C ASN A 85 -7.31 0.33 -5.46
N LEU A 86 -6.66 -0.31 -4.49
CA LEU A 86 -7.22 -1.39 -3.71
C LEU A 86 -7.72 -0.87 -2.38
N THR A 87 -8.86 -1.37 -1.94
CA THR A 87 -9.27 -1.33 -0.54
C THR A 87 -8.33 -2.18 0.33
N ALA A 88 -8.39 -2.00 1.64
CA ALA A 88 -7.65 -2.84 2.57
C ALA A 88 -8.01 -4.34 2.42
N GLU A 89 -9.26 -4.67 2.15
CA GLU A 89 -9.73 -6.04 1.98
C GLU A 89 -9.17 -6.68 0.71
N GLU A 90 -9.22 -5.99 -0.42
CA GLU A 90 -8.66 -6.47 -1.68
C GLU A 90 -7.14 -6.70 -1.58
N TRP A 91 -6.42 -5.83 -0.85
CA TRP A 91 -5.00 -6.03 -0.57
C TRP A 91 -4.73 -7.29 0.24
N MET A 92 -5.53 -7.57 1.27
CA MET A 92 -5.38 -8.81 2.06
C MET A 92 -5.63 -10.05 1.20
N ASN A 93 -6.70 -10.05 0.41
CA ASN A 93 -7.00 -11.14 -0.52
C ASN A 93 -5.88 -11.37 -1.54
N LEU A 94 -5.25 -10.30 -2.05
CA LEU A 94 -4.09 -10.39 -2.95
C LEU A 94 -2.87 -10.96 -2.22
N SER A 95 -2.60 -10.48 -1.00
CA SER A 95 -1.48 -10.91 -0.17
C SER A 95 -1.58 -12.40 0.19
N ASP A 96 -2.77 -12.88 0.51
CA ASP A 96 -3.03 -14.29 0.80
C ASP A 96 -2.76 -15.19 -0.43
N ARG A 97 -2.93 -14.65 -1.64
CA ARG A 97 -2.65 -15.35 -2.90
C ARG A 97 -1.20 -15.22 -3.36
N SER A 98 -0.36 -14.45 -2.67
CA SER A 98 1.03 -14.16 -3.08
C SER A 98 1.83 -15.41 -3.41
N LYS A 99 1.71 -16.48 -2.63
CA LYS A 99 2.41 -17.74 -2.88
C LYS A 99 2.01 -18.37 -4.23
N ALA A 100 0.71 -18.51 -4.48
CA ALA A 100 0.20 -19.08 -5.72
C ALA A 100 0.54 -18.21 -6.94
N ILE A 101 0.57 -16.88 -6.75
CA ILE A 101 1.01 -15.94 -7.79
C ILE A 101 2.49 -16.12 -8.09
N ASN A 102 3.34 -16.25 -7.07
CA ASN A 102 4.78 -16.48 -7.26
C ASN A 102 5.05 -17.79 -8.00
N GLU A 103 4.37 -18.88 -7.61
CA GLU A 103 4.47 -20.15 -8.33
C GLU A 103 4.06 -20.01 -9.80
N ALA A 104 3.01 -19.24 -10.10
CA ALA A 104 2.59 -18.99 -11.48
C ALA A 104 3.60 -18.15 -12.29
N ILE A 105 4.35 -17.24 -11.67
CA ILE A 105 5.41 -16.46 -12.34
C ILE A 105 6.54 -17.36 -12.81
N ASP A 106 6.95 -18.36 -12.01
CA ASP A 106 8.02 -19.29 -12.36
C ASP A 106 7.61 -20.30 -13.45
N MET A 107 6.31 -20.41 -13.75
CA MET A 107 5.75 -21.35 -14.72
C MET A 107 5.58 -20.76 -16.13
N VAL A 108 5.69 -19.44 -16.30
CA VAL A 108 5.52 -18.73 -17.59
C VAL A 108 6.85 -18.27 -18.15
#